data_AF-A0A8C2RIU4-F1
#
_entry.id   AF-A0A8C2RIU4-F1
#
_cell.length_a   1.000
_cell.length_b   1.000
_cell.length_c   1.000
_cell.angle_alpha   90.00
_cell.angle_beta   90.00
_cell.angle_gamma   90.00
#
_symmetry.space_group_name_H-M   'P 1'
#
loop_
_entity.id
_entity.type
_entity.pdbx_description
1 polymer ?
#
loop_
_entity_poly.entity_id
_entity_poly.type
_entity_poly.pdbx_seq_one_letter_code
_entity_poly.pdbx_strand_id
1 'polypeptide(L)'
;MDVTVSELMELFLQSPLVTWVKTFGPFGSGNQDNLTMYMDLADGIFLNQIMLQIDPRPTNQRINKHVNNDVNLRIQNLTILVRNIKTYYQVEGPCHLCRQRMGDTHIQVQIGREEEKQLQAPLSAEAEGKSRELL
;
A
#
# COMPACT_ATOMS: atom_id res chain seq x y z
N MET A 1 15.22 -15.63 -25.07
CA MET A 1 13.79 -15.99 -25.03
C MET A 1 13.18 -14.97 -24.08
N ASP A 2 12.29 -14.11 -24.56
CA ASP A 2 11.66 -13.10 -23.72
C ASP A 2 10.67 -13.81 -22.78
N VAL A 3 10.78 -13.53 -21.48
CA VAL A 3 9.89 -14.12 -20.48
C VAL A 3 8.52 -13.47 -20.60
N THR A 4 7.47 -14.30 -20.66
CA THR A 4 6.09 -13.79 -20.77
C THR A 4 5.55 -13.33 -19.41
N VAL A 5 4.52 -12.47 -19.43
CA VAL A 5 3.85 -12.01 -18.19
C VAL A 5 3.29 -13.19 -17.39
N SER A 6 2.77 -14.22 -18.06
CA SER A 6 2.24 -15.42 -17.42
C SER A 6 3.34 -16.23 -16.72
N GLU A 7 4.53 -16.34 -17.32
CA GLU A 7 5.68 -17.00 -16.70
C GLU A 7 6.19 -16.20 -15.50
N LEU A 8 6.28 -14.87 -15.60
CA LEU A 8 6.65 -14.00 -14.47
C LEU A 8 5.66 -14.14 -13.31
N MET A 9 4.37 -14.20 -13.62
CA MET A 9 3.31 -14.43 -12.64
C MET A 9 3.49 -15.75 -11.91
N GLU A 10 3.72 -16.83 -12.66
CA GLU A 10 3.92 -18.16 -12.11
C GLU A 10 5.15 -18.21 -11.21
N LEU A 11 6.28 -17.65 -11.66
CA LEU A 11 7.50 -17.55 -10.87
C LEU A 11 7.28 -16.75 -9.57
N PHE A 12 6.53 -15.65 -9.63
CA PHE A 12 6.19 -14.88 -8.44
C PHE A 12 5.33 -15.68 -7.45
N LEU A 13 4.30 -16.39 -7.94
CA LEU A 13 3.38 -17.17 -7.11
C LEU A 13 4.02 -18.44 -6.50
N GLN A 14 5.10 -18.92 -7.10
CA GLN A 14 5.96 -19.99 -6.59
C GLN A 14 7.09 -19.48 -5.67
N SER A 15 7.24 -18.16 -5.52
CA SER A 15 8.31 -17.61 -4.68
C SER A 15 8.19 -18.06 -3.21
N PRO A 16 9.31 -18.10 -2.46
CA PRO A 16 9.28 -18.44 -1.04
C PRO A 16 8.39 -17.52 -0.22
N LEU A 17 8.29 -16.24 -0.59
CA LEU A 17 7.44 -15.27 0.08
C LEU A 17 5.96 -15.62 -0.09
N VAL A 18 5.50 -15.86 -1.33
CA VAL A 18 4.10 -16.24 -1.57
C VAL A 18 3.79 -17.60 -0.95
N THR A 19 4.75 -18.52 -0.95
CA THR A 19 4.63 -19.82 -0.26
C THR A 19 4.44 -19.66 1.25
N TRP A 20 5.18 -18.75 1.88
CA TRP A 20 4.97 -18.42 3.29
C TRP A 20 3.62 -17.74 3.53
N VAL A 21 3.20 -16.82 2.66
CA VAL A 21 1.88 -16.18 2.76
C VAL A 21 0.76 -17.23 2.70
N LYS A 22 0.90 -18.29 1.89
CA LYS A 22 -0.02 -19.46 1.79
C LYS A 22 -0.24 -20.20 3.10
N THR A 23 0.65 -20.08 4.08
CA THR A 23 0.49 -20.74 5.38
C THR A 23 -0.50 -20.03 6.30
N PHE A 24 -0.90 -18.79 6.02
CA PHE A 24 -1.82 -18.00 6.87
C PHE A 24 -3.30 -18.29 6.60
N GLY A 25 -3.61 -19.07 5.58
CA GLY A 25 -4.98 -19.46 5.24
C GLY A 25 -5.23 -19.42 3.74
N PRO A 26 -6.43 -19.84 3.31
CA PRO A 26 -6.80 -19.84 1.90
C PRO A 26 -7.08 -18.40 1.43
N PHE A 27 -6.19 -17.82 0.61
CA PHE A 27 -6.40 -16.55 -0.13
C PHE A 27 -6.44 -16.79 -1.64
N GLY A 28 -7.21 -17.79 -2.00
CA GLY A 28 -7.34 -18.33 -3.34
C GLY A 28 -8.02 -19.67 -3.11
N SER A 29 -9.28 -19.79 -3.52
CA SER A 29 -10.01 -21.04 -3.32
C SER A 29 -9.32 -22.18 -4.08
N GLY A 30 -9.48 -23.42 -3.61
CA GLY A 30 -8.64 -24.57 -3.98
C GLY A 30 -8.62 -25.00 -5.47
N ASN A 31 -9.23 -24.24 -6.37
CA ASN A 31 -9.24 -24.46 -7.81
C ASN A 31 -9.04 -23.17 -8.64
N GLN A 32 -8.51 -22.11 -8.03
CA GLN A 32 -8.36 -20.79 -8.67
C GLN A 32 -7.13 -20.73 -9.58
N ASP A 33 -7.28 -19.99 -10.68
CA ASP A 33 -6.19 -19.71 -11.61
C ASP A 33 -5.13 -18.78 -10.98
N ASN A 34 -3.93 -18.79 -11.57
CA ASN A 34 -2.81 -17.94 -11.14
C ASN A 34 -3.20 -16.45 -11.11
N LEU A 35 -4.08 -16.02 -12.02
CA LEU A 35 -4.53 -14.64 -12.09
C LEU A 35 -5.33 -14.24 -10.84
N THR A 36 -6.26 -15.08 -10.40
CA THR A 36 -7.07 -14.81 -9.21
C THR A 36 -6.21 -14.78 -7.96
N MET A 37 -5.29 -15.74 -7.80
CA MET A 37 -4.36 -15.73 -6.67
C MET A 37 -3.49 -14.47 -6.64
N TYR A 38 -3.05 -13.99 -7.80
CA TYR A 38 -2.34 -12.72 -7.88
C TYR A 38 -3.22 -11.53 -7.52
N MET A 39 -4.47 -11.50 -7.98
CA MET A 39 -5.42 -10.42 -7.67
C MET A 39 -5.76 -10.35 -6.18
N ASP A 40 -5.88 -11.50 -5.51
CA ASP A 40 -6.10 -11.60 -4.06
C ASP A 40 -4.89 -11.07 -3.24
N LEU A 41 -3.68 -11.12 -3.81
CA LEU A 41 -2.50 -10.47 -3.23
C LEU A 41 -2.46 -8.97 -3.56
N ALA A 42 -2.77 -8.62 -4.81
CA ALA A 42 -2.66 -7.26 -5.34
C ALA A 42 -3.70 -6.29 -4.76
N ASP A 43 -4.83 -6.79 -4.25
CA ASP A 43 -5.81 -5.96 -3.57
C ASP A 43 -5.40 -5.50 -2.16
N GLY A 44 -4.37 -6.15 -1.60
CA GLY A 44 -3.79 -5.85 -0.30
C GLY A 44 -4.65 -6.22 0.91
N ILE A 45 -5.86 -6.78 0.74
CA ILE A 45 -6.75 -7.12 1.85
C ILE A 45 -6.12 -8.22 2.71
N PHE A 46 -5.73 -9.33 2.07
CA PHE A 46 -5.18 -10.48 2.79
C PHE A 46 -3.85 -10.16 3.47
N LEU A 47 -2.98 -9.40 2.78
CA LEU A 47 -1.70 -8.97 3.33
C LEU A 47 -1.86 -8.08 4.57
N ASN A 48 -2.85 -7.18 4.58
CA ASN A 48 -3.14 -6.38 5.77
C ASN A 48 -3.65 -7.23 6.94
N GLN A 49 -4.40 -8.30 6.68
CA GLN A 49 -4.83 -9.23 7.73
C GLN A 49 -3.64 -9.98 8.34
N ILE A 50 -2.68 -10.42 7.53
CA ILE A 50 -1.44 -11.03 8.02
C ILE A 50 -0.67 -10.03 8.89
N MET A 51 -0.55 -8.78 8.45
CA MET A 51 0.16 -7.76 9.23
C MET A 51 -0.49 -7.53 10.60
N LEU A 52 -1.83 -7.63 10.71
CA LEU A 52 -2.54 -7.57 12.00
C LEU A 52 -2.29 -8.80 12.88
N GLN A 53 -2.06 -9.99 12.30
CA GLN A 53 -1.64 -11.16 13.07
C GLN A 53 -0.20 -11.04 13.59
N ILE A 54 0.68 -10.38 12.81
CA ILE A 54 2.08 -10.12 13.19
C ILE A 54 2.15 -9.06 14.29
N ASP A 55 1.39 -7.97 14.15
CA ASP A 55 1.35 -6.87 15.09
C ASP A 55 -0.09 -6.41 15.34
N PRO A 56 -0.69 -6.72 16.50
CA PRO A 56 -2.05 -6.33 16.83
C PRO A 56 -2.17 -4.87 17.32
N ARG A 57 -1.04 -4.14 17.50
CA ARG A 57 -1.05 -2.75 18.01
C ARG A 57 -1.79 -1.75 17.10
N PRO A 58 -1.77 -1.86 15.76
CA PRO A 58 -2.56 -0.98 14.88
C PRO A 58 -4.05 -1.33 14.98
N THR A 59 -4.78 -0.67 15.88
CA THR A 59 -6.18 -1.01 16.18
C THR A 59 -7.23 -0.27 15.35
N ASN A 60 -6.84 0.77 14.59
CA ASN A 60 -7.79 1.70 13.95
C ASN A 60 -7.61 1.89 12.44
N GLN A 61 -6.89 1.00 11.76
CA GLN A 61 -6.74 1.12 10.31
C GLN A 61 -7.92 0.53 9.57
N ARG A 62 -8.59 1.39 8.80
CA ARG A 62 -9.70 1.02 7.93
C ARG A 62 -9.14 0.58 6.59
N ILE A 63 -9.10 -0.73 6.36
CA ILE A 63 -8.83 -1.31 5.05
C ILE A 63 -10.10 -1.33 4.19
N ASN A 64 -9.94 -1.14 2.88
CA ASN A 64 -11.04 -1.24 1.92
C ASN A 64 -11.29 -2.72 1.63
N LYS A 65 -12.42 -3.25 2.10
CA LYS A 65 -12.81 -4.67 1.92
C LYS A 65 -13.47 -4.97 0.58
N HIS A 66 -14.02 -3.96 -0.07
CA HIS A 66 -14.72 -4.07 -1.35
C HIS A 66 -13.97 -3.26 -2.40
N VAL A 67 -12.93 -3.87 -2.97
CA VAL A 67 -12.00 -3.17 -3.88
C VAL A 67 -12.57 -3.10 -5.31
N ASN A 68 -13.35 -4.09 -5.76
CA ASN A 68 -14.01 -4.09 -7.08
C ASN A 68 -13.07 -3.74 -8.26
N ASN A 69 -11.80 -4.14 -8.18
CA ASN A 69 -10.75 -3.81 -9.14
C ASN A 69 -10.45 -2.29 -9.29
N ASP A 70 -10.87 -1.46 -8.33
CA ASP A 70 -10.52 -0.03 -8.27
C ASP A 70 -9.05 0.13 -7.85
N VAL A 71 -8.27 0.72 -8.75
CA VAL A 71 -6.83 0.93 -8.58
C VAL A 71 -6.52 1.82 -7.36
N ASN A 72 -7.33 2.84 -7.09
CA ASN A 72 -7.12 3.74 -5.96
C ASN A 72 -7.32 3.01 -4.64
N LEU A 73 -8.32 2.12 -4.55
CA LEU A 73 -8.57 1.32 -3.36
C LEU A 73 -7.42 0.32 -3.10
N ARG A 74 -6.86 -0.28 -4.16
CA ARG A 74 -5.66 -1.14 -4.05
C ARG A 74 -4.45 -0.36 -3.54
N ILE A 75 -4.19 0.81 -4.13
CA ILE A 75 -3.09 1.69 -3.70
C ILE A 75 -3.25 2.06 -2.23
N GLN A 76 -4.46 2.42 -1.79
CA GLN A 76 -4.73 2.73 -0.39
C GLN A 76 -4.45 1.53 0.53
N ASN A 77 -4.95 0.35 0.20
CA ASN A 77 -4.71 -0.87 0.99
C ASN A 77 -3.21 -1.19 1.09
N LEU A 78 -2.46 -1.11 -0.01
CA LEU A 78 -1.02 -1.36 -0.03
C LEU A 78 -0.23 -0.26 0.70
N THR A 79 -0.69 0.99 0.64
CA THR A 79 -0.09 2.11 1.40
C THR A 79 -0.23 1.89 2.90
N ILE A 80 -1.40 1.43 3.35
CA ILE A 80 -1.65 1.05 4.75
C ILE A 80 -0.68 -0.07 5.17
N LEU A 81 -0.56 -1.11 4.34
CA LEU A 81 0.34 -2.25 4.59
C LEU A 81 1.80 -1.79 4.75
N VAL A 82 2.32 -1.01 3.79
CA VAL A 82 3.69 -0.51 3.83
C VAL A 82 3.93 0.36 5.06
N ARG A 83 2.97 1.21 5.44
CA ARG A 83 3.04 2.02 6.67
C ARG A 83 3.14 1.13 7.90
N ASN A 84 2.39 0.03 7.96
CA ASN A 84 2.41 -0.88 9.10
C ASN A 84 3.72 -1.65 9.22
N ILE A 85 4.23 -2.16 8.10
CA ILE A 85 5.54 -2.81 8.07
C ILE A 85 6.61 -1.83 8.55
N LYS A 86 6.61 -0.59 8.05
CA LYS A 86 7.55 0.45 8.50
C LYS A 86 7.40 0.73 9.99
N THR A 87 6.18 0.93 10.46
CA THR A 87 5.86 1.24 11.86
C THR A 87 6.29 0.11 12.79
N TYR A 88 6.06 -1.15 12.41
CA TYR A 88 6.47 -2.33 13.17
C TYR A 88 7.98 -2.33 13.47
N TYR A 89 8.80 -1.94 12.50
CA TYR A 89 10.25 -1.85 12.66
C TYR A 89 10.75 -0.51 13.24
N GLN A 90 10.01 0.59 13.07
CA GLN A 90 10.42 1.94 13.51
C GLN A 90 9.98 2.28 14.94
N VAL A 91 8.77 1.87 15.32
CA VAL A 91 8.22 2.11 16.67
C VAL A 91 8.73 0.99 17.56
N GLU A 92 9.97 1.19 18.04
CA GLU A 92 10.66 0.35 19.02
C GLU A 92 10.23 -1.11 19.02
N GLY A 93 10.88 -1.93 18.19
CA GLY A 93 11.05 -3.32 18.62
C GLY A 93 11.65 -3.32 20.05
N PRO A 94 11.49 -4.39 20.85
CA PRO A 94 12.11 -4.52 22.18
C PRO A 94 13.64 -4.32 22.22
N CYS A 95 14.27 -4.08 21.08
CA CYS A 95 15.70 -3.94 20.93
C CYS A 95 16.05 -2.53 20.41
N HIS A 96 16.56 -1.69 21.32
CA HIS A 96 17.11 -0.37 21.01
C HIS A 96 18.28 -0.42 19.99
N LEU A 97 18.86 -1.59 19.70
CA LEU A 97 19.97 -1.74 18.74
C LEU A 97 19.56 -1.61 17.25
N CYS A 98 18.31 -1.87 16.88
CA CYS A 98 17.89 -1.77 15.46
C CYS A 98 17.68 -0.33 15.00
N ARG A 99 17.55 0.63 15.93
CA ARG A 99 17.38 2.06 15.63
C ARG A 99 18.61 2.65 14.95
N GLN A 100 19.81 2.15 15.24
CA GLN A 100 21.06 2.69 14.68
C GLN A 100 21.31 2.32 13.21
N ARG A 101 20.72 1.22 12.69
CA ARG A 101 21.01 0.72 11.33
C ARG A 101 20.02 1.20 10.27
N MET A 102 18.80 1.58 10.65
CA MET A 102 17.75 2.07 9.75
C MET A 102 17.71 3.61 9.61
N GLY A 103 18.67 4.33 10.20
CA GLY A 103 18.84 5.77 9.99
C GLY A 103 19.30 6.14 8.57
N ASP A 104 20.00 5.22 7.88
CA ASP A 104 20.63 5.50 6.58
C ASP A 104 19.90 4.87 5.38
N THR A 105 19.02 3.89 5.59
CA THR A 105 18.13 3.38 4.52
C THR A 105 16.85 4.17 4.49
N HIS A 106 16.97 5.37 3.94
CA HIS A 106 15.88 6.22 3.49
C HIS A 106 15.11 5.51 2.37
N ILE A 107 14.26 4.53 2.71
CA ILE A 107 13.22 4.06 1.78
C ILE A 107 12.13 5.14 1.75
N GLN A 108 12.44 6.24 1.07
CA GLN A 108 11.42 7.09 0.47
C GLN A 108 10.73 6.25 -0.60
N VAL A 109 9.70 5.53 -0.18
CA VAL A 109 8.61 5.23 -1.10
C VAL A 109 7.87 6.54 -1.23
N GLN A 110 8.17 7.28 -2.29
CA GLN A 110 7.59 8.55 -2.71
C GLN A 110 6.13 8.36 -3.15
N ILE A 111 5.33 7.61 -2.40
CA ILE A 111 3.92 7.35 -2.68
C ILE A 111 3.13 8.13 -1.62
N GLY A 112 2.69 9.34 -1.99
CA GLY A 112 1.66 10.05 -1.24
C GLY A 112 2.01 11.40 -0.60
N ARG A 113 3.17 12.02 -0.86
CA ARG A 113 3.43 13.41 -0.39
C ARG A 113 3.26 14.49 -1.47
N GLU A 114 3.04 14.10 -2.73
CA GLU A 114 2.81 15.03 -3.83
C GLU A 114 1.32 15.32 -4.08
N GLU A 115 0.41 14.38 -3.81
CA GLU A 115 -1.03 14.60 -4.09
C GLU A 115 -1.76 15.47 -3.05
N GLU A 116 -1.33 15.46 -1.78
CA GLU A 116 -1.98 16.27 -0.73
C GLU A 116 -1.70 17.78 -0.88
N LYS A 117 -0.70 18.16 -1.69
CA LYS A 117 -0.43 19.58 -2.01
C LYS A 117 -1.32 20.14 -3.12
N GLN A 118 -2.00 19.32 -3.92
CA GLN A 118 -2.86 19.82 -5.01
C GLN A 118 -4.33 19.98 -4.61
N LEU A 119 -4.81 19.34 -3.54
CA LEU A 119 -6.24 19.38 -3.16
C LEU A 119 -6.60 20.47 -2.15
N GLN A 120 -5.64 21.29 -1.70
CA GLN A 120 -5.87 22.37 -0.74
C GLN A 120 -5.44 23.75 -1.28
N ALA A 121 -5.85 24.10 -2.50
CA ALA A 121 -5.85 25.49 -2.94
C ALA A 121 -7.22 26.12 -2.62
N PRO A 122 -7.31 27.16 -1.77
CA PRO A 122 -8.57 27.86 -1.55
C PRO A 122 -8.99 28.61 -2.83
N LEU A 123 -10.20 28.32 -3.31
CA LEU A 123 -10.91 29.17 -4.28
C LEU A 123 -11.25 30.52 -3.62
N SER A 124 -10.31 31.46 -3.59
CA SER A 124 -10.61 32.86 -3.28
C SER A 124 -9.42 33.77 -3.63
N ALA A 125 -9.38 34.27 -4.87
CA ALA A 125 -8.81 35.59 -5.24
C ALA A 125 -8.75 35.80 -6.77
N GLU A 126 -9.89 35.84 -7.46
CA GLU A 126 -9.98 36.49 -8.79
C GLU A 126 -11.31 37.22 -8.90
N ALA A 127 -11.43 38.35 -8.18
CA ALA A 127 -12.44 39.37 -8.44
C ALA A 127 -12.06 40.73 -7.82
N GLU A 128 -10.83 41.20 -8.01
CA GLU A 128 -10.53 42.62 -7.86
C GLU A 128 -9.75 43.10 -9.09
N GLY A 129 -10.45 43.75 -10.02
CA GLY A 129 -9.77 44.36 -11.16
C GLY A 129 -10.59 44.67 -12.39
N LYS A 130 -11.80 45.28 -12.28
CA LYS A 130 -12.33 46.14 -13.36
C LYS A 130 -13.54 46.97 -12.94
N SER A 131 -13.31 48.14 -12.36
CA SER A 131 -14.19 49.32 -12.54
C SER A 131 -13.57 50.55 -11.89
N ARG A 132 -12.65 51.19 -12.61
CA ARG A 132 -12.37 52.62 -12.51
C ARG A 132 -11.82 53.12 -13.83
N GLU A 133 -12.72 53.34 -14.79
CA GLU A 133 -12.60 54.40 -15.82
C GLU A 133 -14.01 54.70 -16.33
N LEU A 134 -14.65 55.72 -15.77
CA LEU A 134 -15.64 56.56 -16.42
C LEU A 134 -15.55 57.95 -15.77
N LEU A 135 -14.64 58.76 -16.30
CA LEU A 135 -14.82 60.20 -16.51
C LEU A 135 -14.70 60.44 -18.00
#